data_AF-A0A0A1TUW8-F1
#
_entry.id   AF-A0A0A1TUW8-F1
#
_cell.length_a   1.000
_cell.length_b   1.000
_cell.length_c   1.000
_cell.angle_alpha   90.00
_cell.angle_beta   90.00
_cell.angle_gamma   90.00
#
_symmetry.space_group_name_H-M   'P 1'
#
loop_
_entity.id
_entity.type
_entity.pdbx_description
1 polymer ?
#
loop_
_entity_poly.entity_id
_entity_poly.type
_entity_poly.pdbx_seq_one_letter_code
_entity_poly.pdbx_strand_id
1 'polypeptide(L)'
;MSSDNPFAGLNSDVAILDLLFTKLEPLFCGVVDKVTMNISLADSAYYRGLITDAKQNSKKDFNNLFMSRFRDRINQGFAKSFNQLTQEKENTAVFVETVSAEMKKFEYSKEVLKSIFGALKYEMKGTDNNVDTFLEEKWNSNYLVELNTNFDLVNSISKLISDDRMHDDYFETKTKIVQFVSNVNNNTDPKDVFNILKDKSKNVNLDGIKKIIEMYESVLTEQEDQLSIYQQICSAIVENSERDYLTLYNTFREKDIVWFLECTKKFYDKEKPKIDSYVNSDELKVTIKEKMEHIFITNTVDEVLANYKTVFYSKSNLALSCIQMCFLTNEIVTKQFLDKTEELFLKKCTDHINEALTTNLDILNNSDAISNLLLKLYESMEDLIVNGFLSDWRFKKVLNETLKNILMNNELLNLVGDD
;
A
#
# COMPACT_ATOMS: atom_id res chain seq x y z
N MET A 1 17.77 52.10 9.78
CA MET A 1 19.10 51.64 10.23
C MET A 1 20.00 51.66 9.01
N SER A 2 21.14 52.35 9.05
CA SER A 2 22.06 52.42 7.91
C SER A 2 22.57 51.01 7.61
N SER A 3 22.24 50.49 6.43
CA SER A 3 22.80 49.24 5.93
C SER A 3 24.22 49.51 5.47
N ASP A 4 25.20 49.28 6.34
CA ASP A 4 26.59 49.21 5.91
C ASP A 4 26.69 48.03 4.93
N ASN A 5 26.87 48.35 3.64
CA ASN A 5 27.06 47.34 2.61
C ASN A 5 28.31 46.51 2.97
N PRO A 6 28.17 45.21 3.27
CA PRO A 6 29.27 44.40 3.78
C PRO A 6 30.36 44.14 2.72
N PHE A 7 30.11 44.48 1.46
CA PHE A 7 31.04 44.31 0.35
C PHE A 7 31.81 45.60 0.01
N ALA A 8 31.51 46.71 0.69
CA ALA A 8 32.18 47.99 0.47
C ALA A 8 33.70 47.89 0.73
N GLY A 9 34.52 48.33 -0.22
CA GLY A 9 35.98 48.31 -0.12
C GLY A 9 36.66 47.00 -0.54
N LEU A 10 35.90 45.98 -0.94
CA LEU A 10 36.45 44.77 -1.56
C LEU A 10 36.83 45.04 -3.02
N ASN A 11 38.07 44.69 -3.39
CA ASN A 11 38.65 45.07 -4.69
C ASN A 11 38.63 43.96 -5.75
N SER A 12 38.24 42.73 -5.37
CA SER A 12 38.18 41.56 -6.25
C SER A 12 36.86 40.79 -6.13
N ASP A 13 36.37 40.26 -7.26
CA ASP A 13 35.14 39.45 -7.34
C ASP A 13 35.23 38.19 -6.46
N VAL A 14 36.42 37.61 -6.31
CA VAL A 14 36.69 36.45 -5.46
C VAL A 14 36.42 36.76 -3.98
N ALA A 15 36.94 37.88 -3.47
CA ALA A 15 36.75 38.27 -2.07
C ALA A 15 35.29 38.60 -1.75
N ILE A 16 34.59 39.21 -2.70
CA ILE A 16 33.15 39.49 -2.60
C ILE A 16 32.37 38.17 -2.50
N LEU A 17 32.69 37.19 -3.34
CA LEU A 17 32.04 35.88 -3.34
C LEU A 17 32.39 35.04 -2.10
N ASP A 18 33.62 35.13 -1.58
CA ASP A 18 34.01 34.48 -0.33
C ASP A 18 33.13 34.96 0.83
N LEU A 19 32.98 36.27 0.96
CA LEU A 19 32.14 36.85 2.01
C LEU A 19 30.65 36.53 1.78
N LEU A 20 30.18 36.58 0.53
CA LEU A 20 28.80 36.24 0.21
C LEU A 20 28.48 34.81 0.61
N PHE A 21 29.28 33.82 0.19
CA PHE A 21 29.04 32.42 0.51
C PHE A 21 29.20 32.13 2.00
N THR A 22 30.10 32.83 2.70
CA THR A 22 30.17 32.76 4.18
C THR A 22 28.86 33.22 4.82
N LYS A 23 28.24 34.28 4.30
CA LYS A 23 26.94 34.77 4.79
C LYS A 23 25.75 33.92 4.34
N LEU A 24 25.86 33.21 3.22
CA LEU A 24 24.86 32.24 2.74
C LEU A 24 25.01 30.86 3.39
N GLU A 25 26.11 30.55 4.09
CA GLU A 25 26.32 29.22 4.66
C GLU A 25 25.20 28.77 5.63
N PRO A 26 24.60 29.62 6.48
CA PRO A 26 23.45 29.24 7.28
C PRO A 26 22.25 28.76 6.45
N LEU A 27 22.03 29.36 5.28
CA LEU A 27 21.00 28.93 4.33
C LEU A 27 21.30 27.51 3.84
N PHE A 28 22.51 27.25 3.36
CA PHE A 28 22.89 25.93 2.86
C PHE A 28 22.89 24.86 3.96
N CYS A 29 23.45 25.14 5.14
CA CYS A 29 23.39 24.23 6.29
C CYS A 29 21.96 23.96 6.77
N GLY A 30 21.09 24.97 6.76
CA GLY A 30 19.72 24.86 7.26
C GLY A 30 18.77 24.19 6.28
N VAL A 31 18.97 24.38 4.97
CA VAL A 31 18.07 23.92 3.92
C VAL A 31 18.61 22.64 3.28
N VAL A 32 19.83 22.68 2.73
CA VAL A 32 20.44 21.56 1.99
C VAL A 32 20.89 20.44 2.92
N ASP A 33 21.48 20.76 4.07
CA ASP A 33 22.06 19.73 4.94
C ASP A 33 21.05 19.15 5.95
N LYS A 34 20.04 19.91 6.43
CA LYS A 34 19.22 19.52 7.61
C LYS A 34 17.70 19.71 7.54
N VAL A 35 17.13 20.46 6.59
CA VAL A 35 15.68 20.85 6.59
C VAL A 35 15.21 21.43 7.94
N THR A 36 16.05 22.21 8.62
CA THR A 36 15.69 22.79 9.92
C THR A 36 15.29 24.26 9.84
N MET A 37 15.48 24.87 8.66
CA MET A 37 15.25 26.30 8.47
C MET A 37 13.95 26.55 7.70
N ASN A 38 12.91 26.98 8.41
CA ASN A 38 11.75 27.63 7.79
C ASN A 38 12.16 29.04 7.38
N ILE A 39 12.08 29.33 6.08
CA ILE A 39 12.50 30.63 5.55
C ILE A 39 11.30 31.57 5.54
N SER A 40 11.38 32.64 6.34
CA SER A 40 10.37 33.70 6.30
C SER A 40 10.54 34.60 5.07
N LEU A 41 9.53 35.42 4.78
CA LEU A 41 9.63 36.47 3.77
C LEU A 41 10.77 37.46 4.08
N ALA A 42 11.04 37.73 5.37
CA ALA A 42 12.13 38.60 5.79
C ALA A 42 13.50 37.98 5.54
N ASP A 43 13.67 36.69 5.82
CA ASP A 43 14.90 35.94 5.53
C ASP A 43 15.17 35.90 4.02
N SER A 44 14.12 35.65 3.23
CA SER A 44 14.19 35.67 1.77
C SER A 44 14.62 37.03 1.24
N ALA A 45 14.06 38.11 1.76
CA ALA A 45 14.43 39.48 1.39
C ALA A 45 15.87 39.81 1.78
N TYR A 46 16.32 39.36 2.96
CA TYR A 46 17.69 39.53 3.43
C TYR A 46 18.69 38.84 2.50
N TYR A 47 18.48 37.56 2.18
CA TYR A 47 19.38 36.83 1.29
C TYR A 47 19.40 37.39 -0.13
N ARG A 48 18.25 37.81 -0.67
CA ARG A 48 18.20 38.52 -1.96
C ARG A 48 18.99 39.83 -1.92
N GLY A 49 18.83 40.62 -0.86
CA GLY A 49 19.58 41.86 -0.66
C GLY A 49 21.10 41.65 -0.65
N LEU A 50 21.59 40.63 0.07
CA LEU A 50 23.01 40.28 0.08
C LEU A 50 23.57 39.97 -1.31
N ILE A 51 22.80 39.26 -2.13
CA ILE A 51 23.20 38.89 -3.49
C ILE A 51 23.24 40.13 -4.39
N THR A 52 22.21 41.00 -4.30
CA THR A 52 22.18 42.26 -5.04
C THR A 52 23.35 43.16 -4.67
N ASP A 53 23.65 43.31 -3.39
CA ASP A 53 24.77 44.13 -2.90
C ASP A 53 26.12 43.58 -3.39
N ALA A 54 26.31 42.26 -3.32
CA ALA A 54 27.52 41.60 -3.81
C ALA A 54 27.73 41.83 -5.31
N LYS A 55 26.66 41.69 -6.10
CA LYS A 55 26.69 41.90 -7.54
C LYS A 55 27.02 43.35 -7.92
N GLN A 56 26.42 44.33 -7.24
CA GLN A 56 26.68 45.76 -7.49
C GLN A 56 28.13 46.16 -7.23
N ASN A 57 28.84 45.42 -6.37
CA ASN A 57 30.24 45.67 -6.04
C ASN A 57 31.22 44.85 -6.91
N SER A 58 30.71 43.98 -7.78
CA SER A 58 31.50 43.14 -8.68
C SER A 58 31.79 43.82 -10.03
N LYS A 59 32.93 43.48 -10.66
CA LYS A 59 33.47 44.21 -11.81
C LYS A 59 33.19 43.57 -13.17
N LYS A 60 33.16 42.23 -13.35
CA LYS A 60 32.75 41.63 -14.65
C LYS A 60 32.42 40.12 -14.69
N ASP A 61 32.77 39.30 -13.69
CA ASP A 61 32.60 37.82 -13.77
C ASP A 61 31.77 37.21 -12.63
N PHE A 62 30.97 38.03 -11.93
CA PHE A 62 30.15 37.60 -10.80
C PHE A 62 29.30 36.36 -11.09
N ASN A 63 28.57 36.36 -12.20
CA ASN A 63 27.57 35.35 -12.51
C ASN A 63 28.20 33.96 -12.69
N ASN A 64 29.31 33.85 -13.42
CA ASN A 64 29.99 32.56 -13.65
C ASN A 64 30.61 32.03 -12.36
N LEU A 65 31.31 32.90 -11.62
CA LEU A 65 31.96 32.53 -10.36
C LEU A 65 30.93 32.18 -9.26
N PHE A 66 29.82 32.91 -9.20
CA PHE A 66 28.70 32.60 -8.32
C PHE A 66 28.11 31.24 -8.65
N MET A 67 27.79 30.98 -9.94
CA MET A 67 27.25 29.69 -10.36
C MET A 67 28.21 28.54 -10.09
N SER A 68 29.53 28.73 -10.28
CA SER A 68 30.53 27.71 -9.94
C SER A 68 30.46 27.34 -8.46
N ARG A 69 30.49 28.33 -7.56
CA ARG A 69 30.44 28.07 -6.10
C ARG A 69 29.09 27.52 -5.64
N PHE A 70 28.01 27.99 -6.26
CA PHE A 70 26.67 27.49 -6.00
C PHE A 70 26.59 26.00 -6.33
N ARG A 71 27.07 25.60 -7.52
CA ARG A 71 27.14 24.19 -7.94
C ARG A 71 27.98 23.36 -6.98
N ASP A 72 29.15 23.84 -6.58
CA ASP A 72 30.03 23.13 -5.65
C ASP A 72 29.32 22.87 -4.30
N ARG A 73 28.62 23.86 -3.76
CA ARG A 73 27.92 23.71 -2.48
C ARG A 73 26.73 22.76 -2.56
N ILE A 74 25.98 22.80 -3.67
CA ILE A 74 24.89 21.87 -3.94
C ILE A 74 25.42 20.44 -4.11
N ASN A 75 26.49 20.26 -4.90
CA ASN A 75 27.15 18.96 -5.09
C ASN A 75 27.66 18.37 -3.77
N GLN A 76 28.21 19.20 -2.86
CA GLN A 76 28.60 18.75 -1.52
C GLN A 76 27.41 18.23 -0.70
N GLY A 77 26.25 18.89 -0.80
CA GLY A 77 25.01 18.44 -0.15
C GLY A 77 24.57 17.06 -0.65
N PHE A 78 24.54 16.87 -1.97
CA PHE A 78 24.25 15.58 -2.59
C PHE A 78 25.25 14.50 -2.19
N ALA A 79 26.56 14.80 -2.19
CA ALA A 79 27.59 13.84 -1.78
C ALA A 79 27.43 13.39 -0.32
N LYS A 80 27.06 14.31 0.59
CA LYS A 80 26.77 13.95 1.99
C LYS A 80 25.57 12.99 2.08
N SER A 81 24.51 13.25 1.30
CA SER A 81 23.33 12.38 1.23
C SER A 81 23.69 10.98 0.76
N PHE A 82 24.42 10.87 -0.37
CA PHE A 82 24.83 9.57 -0.90
C PHE A 82 25.77 8.80 0.04
N ASN A 83 26.62 9.51 0.79
CA ASN A 83 27.44 8.89 1.82
C ASN A 83 26.57 8.29 2.94
N GLN A 84 25.50 8.98 3.35
CA GLN A 84 24.55 8.45 4.33
C GLN A 84 23.81 7.22 3.79
N LEU A 85 23.28 7.30 2.56
CA LEU A 85 22.62 6.17 1.90
C LEU A 85 23.53 4.94 1.79
N THR A 86 24.82 5.16 1.52
CA THR A 86 25.83 4.09 1.46
C THR A 86 26.02 3.37 2.80
N GLN A 87 25.92 4.11 3.91
CA GLN A 87 26.05 3.54 5.25
C GLN A 87 24.84 2.70 5.65
N GLU A 88 23.67 3.02 5.11
CA GLU A 88 22.39 2.43 5.54
C GLU A 88 21.85 1.34 4.59
N LYS A 89 22.47 1.17 3.41
CA LYS A 89 22.04 0.23 2.36
C LYS A 89 21.90 -1.24 2.80
N GLU A 90 22.56 -1.65 3.88
CA GLU A 90 22.50 -3.03 4.38
C GLU A 90 21.15 -3.37 5.02
N ASN A 91 20.43 -2.36 5.52
CA ASN A 91 19.10 -2.53 6.09
C ASN A 91 18.07 -1.92 5.16
N THR A 92 17.34 -2.76 4.42
CA THR A 92 16.38 -2.32 3.40
C THR A 92 15.33 -1.34 3.94
N ALA A 93 14.81 -1.57 5.15
CA ALA A 93 13.79 -0.69 5.74
C ALA A 93 14.35 0.69 6.08
N VAL A 94 15.51 0.73 6.76
CA VAL A 94 16.19 1.99 7.11
C VAL A 94 16.64 2.72 5.85
N PHE A 95 17.18 2.01 4.87
CA PHE A 95 17.58 2.57 3.59
C PHE A 95 16.42 3.28 2.89
N VAL A 96 15.26 2.62 2.73
CA VAL A 96 14.10 3.23 2.05
C VAL A 96 13.52 4.40 2.86
N GLU A 97 13.52 4.33 4.19
CA GLU A 97 13.14 5.46 5.05
C GLU A 97 14.06 6.67 4.80
N THR A 98 15.36 6.44 4.72
CA THR A 98 16.33 7.50 4.49
C THR A 98 16.27 8.04 3.08
N VAL A 99 16.08 7.19 2.05
CA VAL A 99 15.80 7.68 0.68
C VAL A 99 14.59 8.61 0.70
N SER A 100 13.47 8.21 1.33
CA SER A 100 12.27 9.05 1.44
C SER A 100 12.55 10.38 2.16
N ALA A 101 13.31 10.35 3.26
CA ALA A 101 13.65 11.54 4.03
C ALA A 101 14.56 12.49 3.26
N GLU A 102 15.61 11.95 2.63
CA GLU A 102 16.55 12.71 1.80
C GLU A 102 15.84 13.30 0.59
N MET A 103 14.93 12.56 -0.05
CA MET A 103 14.21 13.10 -1.19
C MET A 103 13.29 14.26 -0.80
N LYS A 104 12.56 14.16 0.32
CA LYS A 104 11.77 15.26 0.88
C LYS A 104 12.63 16.48 1.19
N LYS A 105 13.81 16.25 1.76
CA LYS A 105 14.78 17.32 2.07
C LYS A 105 15.17 18.08 0.82
N PHE A 106 15.53 17.37 -0.23
CA PHE A 106 15.97 18.01 -1.46
C PHE A 106 14.84 18.68 -2.22
N GLU A 107 13.64 18.11 -2.24
CA GLU A 107 12.47 18.77 -2.84
C GLU A 107 12.14 20.10 -2.14
N TYR A 108 12.13 20.09 -0.80
CA TYR A 108 12.02 21.33 -0.02
C TYR A 108 13.16 22.31 -0.33
N SER A 109 14.39 21.81 -0.39
CA SER A 109 15.56 22.64 -0.69
C SER A 109 15.48 23.28 -2.07
N LYS A 110 15.05 22.53 -3.08
CA LYS A 110 14.86 23.01 -4.45
C LYS A 110 13.91 24.19 -4.47
N GLU A 111 12.74 24.07 -3.85
CA GLU A 111 11.72 25.14 -3.84
C GLU A 111 12.19 26.39 -3.09
N VAL A 112 12.85 26.21 -1.95
CA VAL A 112 13.39 27.33 -1.16
C VAL A 112 14.50 28.06 -1.93
N LEU A 113 15.44 27.31 -2.53
CA LEU A 113 16.54 27.89 -3.30
C LEU A 113 16.00 28.57 -4.56
N LYS A 114 15.04 27.99 -5.29
CA LYS A 114 14.35 28.65 -6.40
C LYS A 114 13.67 29.94 -5.97
N SER A 115 13.04 29.97 -4.80
CA SER A 115 12.44 31.21 -4.29
C SER A 115 13.49 32.30 -4.00
N ILE A 116 14.61 31.96 -3.38
CA ILE A 116 15.65 32.95 -3.04
C ILE A 116 16.41 33.41 -4.28
N PHE A 117 16.84 32.47 -5.12
CA PHE A 117 17.75 32.70 -6.22
C PHE A 117 17.05 32.87 -7.57
N GLY A 118 15.76 32.55 -7.70
CA GLY A 118 15.01 32.64 -8.96
C GLY A 118 14.91 34.06 -9.53
N ALA A 119 15.02 35.10 -8.70
CA ALA A 119 15.14 36.48 -9.16
C ALA A 119 16.42 36.73 -10.00
N LEU A 120 17.48 35.94 -9.77
CA LEU A 120 18.71 36.00 -10.58
C LEU A 120 18.49 35.59 -12.03
N LYS A 121 17.42 34.84 -12.33
CA LYS A 121 17.09 34.39 -13.69
C LYS A 121 16.96 35.54 -14.69
N TYR A 122 16.31 36.62 -14.30
CA TYR A 122 16.15 37.81 -15.17
C TYR A 122 17.43 38.64 -15.28
N GLU A 123 18.30 38.47 -14.31
CA GLU A 123 19.55 39.20 -14.12
C GLU A 123 20.77 38.48 -14.72
N MET A 124 20.61 37.22 -15.13
CA MET A 124 21.58 36.32 -15.77
C MET A 124 21.21 36.00 -17.23
N LYS A 125 20.51 36.91 -17.93
CA LYS A 125 20.14 36.73 -19.34
C LYS A 125 21.38 36.47 -20.21
N GLY A 126 21.34 35.39 -21.01
CA GLY A 126 22.38 35.04 -21.99
C GLY A 126 23.22 33.80 -21.66
N THR A 127 22.96 33.12 -20.54
CA THR A 127 23.58 31.83 -20.21
C THR A 127 22.50 30.76 -20.04
N ASP A 128 22.63 29.62 -20.72
CA ASP A 128 21.77 28.42 -20.58
C ASP A 128 21.85 27.76 -19.18
N ASN A 129 22.42 28.44 -18.19
CA ASN A 129 22.90 27.92 -16.92
C ASN A 129 22.44 28.82 -15.76
N ASN A 130 21.14 28.99 -15.60
CA ASN A 130 20.56 29.68 -14.45
C ASN A 130 20.30 28.70 -13.27
N VAL A 131 20.04 29.22 -12.07
CA VAL A 131 19.85 28.42 -10.85
C VAL A 131 18.67 27.46 -10.97
N ASP A 132 17.55 27.88 -11.56
CA ASP A 132 16.35 27.04 -11.70
C ASP A 132 16.67 25.81 -12.56
N THR A 133 17.24 26.04 -13.75
CA THR A 133 17.60 24.98 -14.70
C THR A 133 18.64 24.03 -14.11
N PHE A 134 19.67 24.55 -13.42
CA PHE A 134 20.66 23.69 -12.76
C PHE A 134 20.06 22.85 -11.64
N LEU A 135 19.17 23.42 -10.80
CA LEU A 135 18.53 22.67 -9.72
C LEU A 135 17.60 21.59 -10.27
N GLU A 136 16.86 21.88 -11.35
CA GLU A 136 16.03 20.89 -12.06
C GLU A 136 16.88 19.76 -12.65
N GLU A 137 17.92 20.08 -13.42
CA GLU A 137 18.83 19.08 -14.00
C GLU A 137 19.55 18.25 -12.93
N LYS A 138 20.02 18.89 -11.86
CA LYS A 138 20.73 18.20 -10.79
C LYS A 138 19.82 17.26 -10.02
N TRP A 139 18.59 17.70 -9.75
CA TRP A 139 17.57 16.90 -9.08
C TRP A 139 17.08 15.74 -9.95
N ASN A 140 16.62 16.06 -11.15
CA ASN A 140 16.03 15.10 -12.07
C ASN A 140 17.12 14.17 -12.62
N SER A 141 18.07 14.68 -13.40
CA SER A 141 18.95 13.83 -14.22
C SER A 141 20.08 13.16 -13.42
N ASN A 142 20.57 13.76 -12.34
CA ASN A 142 21.71 13.21 -11.60
C ASN A 142 21.28 12.45 -10.34
N TYR A 143 20.51 13.08 -9.45
CA TYR A 143 20.20 12.47 -8.16
C TYR A 143 19.30 11.23 -8.28
N LEU A 144 18.17 11.33 -8.99
CA LEU A 144 17.24 10.21 -9.14
C LEU A 144 17.81 9.04 -9.94
N VAL A 145 18.65 9.33 -10.93
CA VAL A 145 19.34 8.31 -11.72
C VAL A 145 20.43 7.63 -10.89
N GLU A 146 21.28 8.39 -10.19
CA GLU A 146 22.32 7.84 -9.31
C GLU A 146 21.74 7.01 -8.16
N LEU A 147 20.57 7.38 -7.62
CA LEU A 147 19.84 6.57 -6.64
C LEU A 147 19.54 5.17 -7.17
N ASN A 148 19.04 5.07 -8.41
CA ASN A 148 18.69 3.77 -8.98
C ASN A 148 19.95 2.97 -9.38
N THR A 149 20.90 3.62 -10.06
CA THR A 149 22.12 2.95 -10.56
C THR A 149 23.01 2.42 -9.43
N ASN A 150 23.09 3.13 -8.30
CA ASN A 150 24.06 2.79 -7.26
C ASN A 150 23.45 2.06 -6.05
N PHE A 151 22.13 2.12 -5.83
CA PHE A 151 21.52 1.64 -4.59
C PHE A 151 20.39 0.63 -4.73
N ASP A 152 20.16 0.10 -5.94
CA ASP A 152 19.17 -0.96 -6.20
C ASP A 152 17.79 -0.67 -5.55
N LEU A 153 17.34 0.57 -5.76
CA LEU A 153 16.15 1.11 -5.10
C LEU A 153 14.88 0.34 -5.48
N VAL A 154 14.77 -0.06 -6.76
CA VAL A 154 13.66 -0.85 -7.30
C VAL A 154 13.47 -2.15 -6.53
N ASN A 155 14.56 -2.91 -6.33
CA ASN A 155 14.50 -4.17 -5.60
C ASN A 155 14.26 -3.93 -4.11
N SER A 156 14.83 -2.87 -3.53
CA SER A 156 14.63 -2.54 -2.12
C SER A 156 13.17 -2.21 -1.79
N ILE A 157 12.51 -1.38 -2.63
CA ILE A 157 11.08 -1.06 -2.49
C ILE A 157 10.24 -2.32 -2.64
N SER A 158 10.47 -3.08 -3.71
CA SER A 158 9.67 -4.27 -4.00
C SER A 158 9.83 -5.34 -2.93
N LYS A 159 11.04 -5.50 -2.39
CA LYS A 159 11.32 -6.41 -1.29
C LYS A 159 10.58 -6.01 -0.02
N LEU A 160 10.54 -4.73 0.34
CA LEU A 160 9.79 -4.29 1.54
C LEU A 160 8.29 -4.57 1.42
N ILE A 161 7.71 -4.34 0.25
CA ILE A 161 6.30 -4.65 -0.01
C ILE A 161 6.06 -6.17 0.11
N SER A 162 6.96 -6.99 -0.45
CA SER A 162 6.88 -8.46 -0.36
C SER A 162 7.05 -8.96 1.08
N ASP A 163 8.06 -8.48 1.81
CA ASP A 163 8.32 -8.82 3.20
C ASP A 163 7.08 -8.49 4.07
N ASP A 164 6.47 -7.32 3.86
CA ASP A 164 5.25 -6.86 4.53
C ASP A 164 4.03 -7.76 4.24
N ARG A 165 3.86 -8.25 3.01
CA ARG A 165 2.81 -9.22 2.66
C ARG A 165 3.04 -10.59 3.26
N MET A 166 4.29 -11.04 3.31
CA MET A 166 4.67 -12.36 3.80
C MET A 166 4.72 -12.45 5.33
N HIS A 167 4.86 -11.31 6.02
CA HIS A 167 4.91 -11.23 7.48
C HIS A 167 3.54 -11.10 8.15
N ASP A 168 2.47 -10.95 7.38
CA ASP A 168 1.10 -10.91 7.91
C ASP A 168 0.72 -12.23 8.62
N ASP A 169 -0.17 -12.15 9.63
CA ASP A 169 -0.56 -13.20 10.58
C ASP A 169 -0.95 -14.57 9.99
N TYR A 170 -1.16 -14.67 8.66
CA TYR A 170 -1.45 -15.91 7.94
C TYR A 170 -0.40 -17.00 8.16
N PHE A 171 0.87 -16.60 8.27
CA PHE A 171 2.00 -17.52 8.45
C PHE A 171 2.43 -17.71 9.91
N GLU A 172 2.00 -16.82 10.82
CA GLU A 172 2.49 -16.84 12.21
C GLU A 172 2.14 -18.13 12.97
N THR A 173 1.11 -18.86 12.55
CA THR A 173 0.67 -20.05 13.29
C THR A 173 1.47 -21.32 12.95
N LYS A 174 2.11 -21.43 11.78
CA LYS A 174 2.72 -22.70 11.32
C LYS A 174 4.25 -22.66 11.35
N THR A 175 4.88 -21.60 10.85
CA THR A 175 6.34 -21.57 10.67
C THR A 175 7.08 -21.23 11.96
N LYS A 176 6.55 -20.30 12.77
CA LYS A 176 7.19 -19.85 14.02
C LYS A 176 7.07 -20.87 15.16
N ILE A 177 6.03 -21.71 15.20
CA ILE A 177 5.90 -22.78 16.21
C ILE A 177 6.78 -23.98 15.84
N VAL A 178 6.81 -24.40 14.57
CA VAL A 178 7.56 -25.60 14.14
C VAL A 178 9.08 -25.38 14.17
N GLN A 179 9.59 -24.20 13.81
CA GLN A 179 11.03 -23.88 13.90
C GLN A 179 11.50 -23.56 15.34
N PHE A 180 10.60 -23.23 16.26
CA PHE A 180 10.94 -22.87 17.64
C PHE A 180 10.87 -24.05 18.60
N VAL A 181 9.88 -24.95 18.45
CA VAL A 181 9.82 -26.24 19.18
C VAL A 181 11.06 -27.10 18.89
N SER A 182 11.70 -26.89 17.74
CA SER A 182 12.94 -27.57 17.37
C SER A 182 14.23 -26.88 17.88
N ASN A 183 14.20 -25.62 18.30
CA ASN A 183 15.42 -24.83 18.58
C ASN A 183 15.51 -24.11 19.94
N VAL A 184 14.49 -24.14 20.80
CA VAL A 184 14.55 -23.43 22.09
C VAL A 184 14.47 -24.35 23.30
N ASN A 185 15.52 -24.29 24.12
CA ASN A 185 15.56 -24.86 25.47
C ASN A 185 14.39 -24.30 26.31
N ASN A 186 13.75 -25.20 27.07
CA ASN A 186 12.47 -25.10 27.79
C ASN A 186 12.24 -23.93 28.79
N ASN A 187 12.96 -22.80 28.74
CA ASN A 187 12.93 -21.77 29.80
C ASN A 187 12.58 -20.33 29.36
N THR A 188 12.05 -20.10 28.17
CA THR A 188 11.60 -18.75 27.75
C THR A 188 10.08 -18.66 27.75
N ASP A 189 9.50 -17.65 28.44
CA ASP A 189 8.04 -17.44 28.47
C ASP A 189 7.53 -17.14 27.03
N PRO A 190 6.55 -17.91 26.52
CA PRO A 190 5.96 -17.69 25.20
C PRO A 190 5.46 -16.25 24.97
N LYS A 191 5.07 -15.51 26.02
CA LYS A 191 4.60 -14.12 25.91
C LYS A 191 5.72 -13.13 25.58
N ASP A 192 6.90 -13.31 26.14
CA ASP A 192 8.05 -12.43 25.87
C ASP A 192 8.58 -12.64 24.44
N VAL A 193 8.53 -13.88 23.96
CA VAL A 193 8.89 -14.24 22.59
C VAL A 193 7.88 -13.69 21.58
N PHE A 194 6.58 -13.74 21.91
CA PHE A 194 5.52 -13.15 21.10
C PHE A 194 5.71 -11.63 20.95
N ASN A 195 6.09 -10.94 22.03
CA ASN A 195 6.40 -9.51 21.98
C ASN A 195 7.65 -9.19 21.15
N ILE A 196 8.71 -10.02 21.21
CA ILE A 196 9.93 -9.84 20.39
C ILE A 196 9.66 -10.04 18.89
N LEU A 197 8.78 -10.99 18.53
CA LEU A 197 8.41 -11.24 17.14
C LEU A 197 7.45 -10.18 16.59
N LYS A 198 6.58 -9.65 17.45
CA LYS A 198 5.74 -8.48 17.18
C LYS A 198 6.55 -7.18 17.07
N ASP A 199 7.65 -7.04 17.81
CA ASP A 199 8.57 -5.90 17.68
C ASP A 199 9.42 -5.95 16.41
N LYS A 200 9.56 -7.13 15.79
CA LYS A 200 10.19 -7.27 14.46
C LYS A 200 9.23 -7.03 13.29
N SER A 201 7.91 -6.99 13.53
CA SER A 201 6.97 -6.38 12.57
C SER A 201 7.09 -4.86 12.69
N LYS A 202 8.24 -4.31 12.30
CA LYS A 202 8.35 -2.88 12.05
C LYS A 202 7.35 -2.56 10.96
N ASN A 203 6.39 -1.68 11.26
CA ASN A 203 5.50 -1.06 10.28
C ASN A 203 6.33 -0.66 9.06
N VAL A 204 6.18 -1.35 7.94
CA VAL A 204 6.81 -0.93 6.70
C VAL A 204 6.28 0.48 6.40
N ASN A 205 7.19 1.41 6.13
CA ASN A 205 6.84 2.80 5.89
C ASN A 205 6.21 2.95 4.50
N LEU A 206 4.96 2.52 4.36
CA LEU A 206 4.20 2.56 3.11
C LEU A 206 4.01 4.00 2.60
N ASP A 207 3.87 4.98 3.49
CA ASP A 207 3.88 6.42 3.13
C ASP A 207 5.23 6.86 2.54
N GLY A 208 6.33 6.35 3.10
CA GLY A 208 7.67 6.57 2.58
C GLY A 208 7.84 6.04 1.16
N ILE A 209 7.38 4.80 0.91
CA ILE A 209 7.37 4.17 -0.41
C ILE A 209 6.49 4.96 -1.39
N LYS A 210 5.27 5.32 -0.95
CA LYS A 210 4.34 6.12 -1.74
C LYS A 210 4.98 7.40 -2.26
N LYS A 211 5.67 8.13 -1.38
CA LYS A 211 6.33 9.40 -1.72
C LYS A 211 7.50 9.23 -2.68
N ILE A 212 8.24 8.12 -2.56
CA ILE A 212 9.30 7.82 -3.53
C ILE A 212 8.67 7.61 -4.92
N ILE A 213 7.60 6.82 -5.01
CA ILE A 213 6.88 6.57 -6.27
C ILE A 213 6.31 7.88 -6.85
N GLU A 214 5.66 8.72 -6.02
CA GLU A 214 5.15 10.05 -6.41
C GLU A 214 6.24 10.95 -7.00
N MET A 215 7.43 10.94 -6.40
CA MET A 215 8.54 11.77 -6.86
C MET A 215 9.05 11.30 -8.23
N TYR A 216 9.21 9.99 -8.44
CA TYR A 216 9.56 9.46 -9.76
C TYR A 216 8.46 9.72 -10.79
N GLU A 217 7.18 9.68 -10.40
CA GLU A 217 6.04 10.00 -11.25
C GLU A 217 6.01 11.48 -11.65
N SER A 218 6.29 12.39 -10.72
CA SER A 218 6.26 13.84 -10.96
C SER A 218 7.34 14.35 -11.92
N VAL A 219 8.41 13.58 -12.08
CA VAL A 219 9.57 13.93 -12.91
C VAL A 219 9.43 13.39 -14.35
N LEU A 220 8.37 12.62 -14.65
CA LEU A 220 8.11 12.00 -15.95
C LEU A 220 7.81 12.98 -17.10
N THR A 221 7.62 14.28 -16.82
CA THR A 221 7.21 15.24 -17.84
C THR A 221 8.33 15.76 -18.73
N GLU A 222 9.62 15.44 -18.48
CA GLU A 222 10.73 16.17 -19.11
C GLU A 222 11.86 15.33 -19.75
N GLN A 223 12.08 14.03 -19.42
CA GLN A 223 13.20 13.23 -19.97
C GLN A 223 12.90 11.70 -20.15
N GLU A 224 13.27 11.12 -21.31
CA GLU A 224 12.99 9.70 -21.67
C GLU A 224 13.61 8.65 -20.72
N ASP A 225 14.82 8.90 -20.19
CA ASP A 225 15.53 7.94 -19.32
C ASP A 225 14.85 7.75 -17.95
N GLN A 226 14.10 8.75 -17.47
CA GLN A 226 13.41 8.71 -16.18
C GLN A 226 12.04 8.03 -16.27
N LEU A 227 11.40 8.11 -17.45
CA LEU A 227 10.24 7.27 -17.79
C LEU A 227 10.57 5.79 -17.61
N SER A 228 11.80 5.39 -17.98
CA SER A 228 12.27 4.02 -17.79
C SER A 228 12.33 3.58 -16.32
N ILE A 229 12.76 4.45 -15.39
CA ILE A 229 12.94 4.08 -13.99
C ILE A 229 11.59 3.94 -13.27
N TYR A 230 10.67 4.88 -13.48
CA TYR A 230 9.31 4.74 -12.94
C TYR A 230 8.64 3.46 -13.46
N GLN A 231 8.77 3.18 -14.76
CA GLN A 231 8.27 1.94 -15.36
C GLN A 231 8.93 0.69 -14.78
N GLN A 232 10.23 0.73 -14.45
CA GLN A 232 10.94 -0.36 -13.77
C GLN A 232 10.38 -0.59 -12.36
N ILE A 233 10.14 0.48 -11.57
CA ILE A 233 9.51 0.38 -10.25
C ILE A 233 8.12 -0.25 -10.37
N CYS A 234 7.28 0.28 -11.25
CA CYS A 234 5.92 -0.24 -11.47
C CYS A 234 5.92 -1.71 -11.90
N SER A 235 6.77 -2.08 -12.87
CA SER A 235 6.92 -3.45 -13.34
C SER A 235 7.38 -4.39 -12.22
N ALA A 236 8.40 -3.98 -11.45
CA ALA A 236 8.91 -4.77 -10.34
C ALA A 236 7.85 -4.96 -9.24
N ILE A 237 7.04 -3.95 -8.94
CA ILE A 237 5.93 -4.07 -7.99
C ILE A 237 4.91 -5.09 -8.50
N VAL A 238 4.50 -5.01 -9.78
CA VAL A 238 3.51 -5.96 -10.35
C VAL A 238 4.06 -7.38 -10.34
N GLU A 239 5.28 -7.59 -10.84
CA GLU A 239 5.90 -8.91 -10.92
C GLU A 239 6.11 -9.56 -9.55
N ASN A 240 6.59 -8.78 -8.57
CA ASN A 240 6.76 -9.28 -7.21
C ASN A 240 5.40 -9.54 -6.55
N SER A 241 4.40 -8.68 -6.78
CA SER A 241 3.03 -8.93 -6.29
C SER A 241 2.46 -10.23 -6.85
N GLU A 242 2.61 -10.49 -8.15
CA GLU A 242 2.17 -11.75 -8.76
C GLU A 242 2.87 -12.96 -8.13
N ARG A 243 4.19 -12.89 -7.92
CA ARG A 243 4.96 -13.95 -7.26
C ARG A 243 4.52 -14.18 -5.82
N ASP A 244 4.28 -13.10 -5.08
CA ASP A 244 3.80 -13.13 -3.70
C ASP A 244 2.43 -13.79 -3.63
N TYR A 245 1.51 -13.37 -4.50
CA TYR A 245 0.15 -13.90 -4.59
C TYR A 245 0.15 -15.38 -4.95
N LEU A 246 0.99 -15.84 -5.87
CA LEU A 246 1.14 -17.26 -6.18
C LEU A 246 1.67 -18.07 -4.98
N THR A 247 2.61 -17.52 -4.22
CA THR A 247 3.17 -18.15 -3.02
C THR A 247 2.12 -18.28 -1.92
N LEU A 248 1.38 -17.19 -1.66
CA LEU A 248 0.26 -17.16 -0.72
C LEU A 248 -0.86 -18.11 -1.15
N TYR A 249 -1.21 -18.11 -2.44
CA TYR A 249 -2.18 -19.02 -3.01
C TYR A 249 -1.82 -20.48 -2.73
N ASN A 250 -0.60 -20.91 -3.07
CA ASN A 250 -0.15 -22.27 -2.81
C ASN A 250 -0.20 -22.62 -1.32
N THR A 251 0.15 -21.68 -0.45
CA THR A 251 0.06 -21.86 1.01
C THR A 251 -1.38 -22.04 1.49
N PHE A 252 -2.31 -21.21 1.01
CA PHE A 252 -3.71 -21.25 1.43
C PHE A 252 -4.39 -22.55 0.97
N ARG A 253 -3.88 -23.16 -0.10
CA ARG A 253 -4.38 -24.39 -0.70
C ARG A 253 -3.93 -25.68 0.00
N GLU A 254 -3.03 -25.62 0.98
CA GLU A 254 -2.46 -26.81 1.63
C GLU A 254 -3.45 -27.62 2.50
N LYS A 255 -4.56 -27.04 2.95
CA LYS A 255 -5.50 -27.69 3.89
C LYS A 255 -6.78 -28.17 3.22
N ASP A 256 -7.76 -27.28 3.11
CA ASP A 256 -9.07 -27.56 2.55
C ASP A 256 -9.69 -26.27 1.98
N ILE A 257 -10.81 -26.41 1.27
CA ILE A 257 -11.47 -25.31 0.58
C ILE A 257 -12.03 -24.24 1.55
N VAL A 258 -12.45 -24.62 2.76
CA VAL A 258 -13.00 -23.68 3.74
C VAL A 258 -11.87 -22.81 4.25
N TRP A 259 -10.77 -23.44 4.66
CA TRP A 259 -9.54 -22.74 5.05
C TRP A 259 -9.02 -21.81 3.96
N PHE A 260 -9.01 -22.28 2.70
CA PHE A 260 -8.61 -21.46 1.56
C PHE A 260 -9.44 -20.18 1.46
N LEU A 261 -10.77 -20.27 1.57
CA LEU A 261 -11.66 -19.12 1.49
C LEU A 261 -11.52 -18.17 2.69
N GLU A 262 -11.34 -18.71 3.90
CA GLU A 262 -11.11 -17.88 5.09
C GLU A 262 -9.82 -17.06 5.00
N CYS A 263 -8.72 -17.69 4.56
CA CYS A 263 -7.45 -17.02 4.34
C CYS A 263 -7.56 -16.00 3.20
N THR A 264 -8.22 -16.37 2.10
CA THR A 264 -8.46 -15.47 0.97
C THR A 264 -9.22 -14.23 1.41
N LYS A 265 -10.32 -14.37 2.16
CA LYS A 265 -11.12 -13.24 2.66
C LYS A 265 -10.28 -12.27 3.48
N LYS A 266 -9.58 -12.80 4.50
CA LYS A 266 -8.75 -11.98 5.37
C LYS A 266 -7.65 -11.28 4.58
N PHE A 267 -6.99 -12.00 3.67
CA PHE A 267 -5.95 -11.44 2.82
C PHE A 267 -6.50 -10.29 1.96
N TYR A 268 -7.68 -10.49 1.35
CA TYR A 268 -8.36 -9.47 0.55
C TYR A 268 -8.67 -8.20 1.33
N ASP A 269 -9.19 -8.34 2.55
CA ASP A 269 -9.53 -7.22 3.43
C ASP A 269 -8.32 -6.39 3.83
N LYS A 270 -7.14 -7.02 3.93
CA LYS A 270 -5.88 -6.34 4.22
C LYS A 270 -5.23 -5.75 2.96
N GLU A 271 -5.13 -6.54 1.88
CA GLU A 271 -4.34 -6.17 0.69
C GLU A 271 -4.99 -5.05 -0.13
N LYS A 272 -6.33 -5.03 -0.29
CA LYS A 272 -7.01 -3.97 -1.05
C LYS A 272 -6.69 -2.55 -0.55
N PRO A 273 -6.91 -2.20 0.73
CA PRO A 273 -6.55 -0.88 1.24
C PRO A 273 -5.04 -0.65 1.31
N LYS A 274 -4.25 -1.73 1.43
CA LYS A 274 -2.78 -1.65 1.43
C LYS A 274 -2.24 -1.16 0.10
N ILE A 275 -2.72 -1.71 -1.02
CA ILE A 275 -2.37 -1.23 -2.37
C ILE A 275 -2.62 0.28 -2.50
N ASP A 276 -3.75 0.77 -1.98
CA ASP A 276 -4.11 2.19 -2.02
C ASP A 276 -3.20 3.07 -1.14
N SER A 277 -2.48 2.47 -0.17
CA SER A 277 -1.59 3.18 0.75
C SER A 277 -0.18 3.42 0.23
N TYR A 278 0.29 2.65 -0.77
CA TYR A 278 1.63 2.81 -1.34
C TYR A 278 1.66 3.09 -2.85
N VAL A 279 0.54 2.95 -3.57
CA VAL A 279 0.42 3.32 -5.00
C VAL A 279 -0.56 4.47 -5.18
N ASN A 280 -0.22 5.47 -6.01
CA ASN A 280 -1.17 6.50 -6.44
C ASN A 280 -1.79 6.27 -7.80
N SER A 281 -1.00 5.79 -8.78
CA SER A 281 -1.49 5.52 -10.13
C SER A 281 -2.68 4.58 -10.09
N ASP A 282 -3.84 5.05 -10.56
CA ASP A 282 -5.06 4.24 -10.62
C ASP A 282 -4.90 3.06 -11.57
N GLU A 283 -4.13 3.23 -12.65
CA GLU A 283 -3.78 2.15 -13.58
C GLU A 283 -3.00 1.04 -12.86
N LEU A 284 -1.94 1.39 -12.12
CA LEU A 284 -1.14 0.42 -11.39
C LEU A 284 -1.94 -0.28 -10.28
N LYS A 285 -2.81 0.45 -9.57
CA LYS A 285 -3.72 -0.15 -8.57
C LYS A 285 -4.62 -1.20 -9.21
N VAL A 286 -5.21 -0.88 -10.37
CA VAL A 286 -6.08 -1.80 -11.11
C VAL A 286 -5.29 -3.03 -11.54
N THR A 287 -4.10 -2.86 -12.14
CA THR A 287 -3.27 -3.99 -12.58
C THR A 287 -2.92 -4.95 -11.45
N ILE A 288 -2.50 -4.43 -10.28
CA ILE A 288 -2.17 -5.28 -9.12
C ILE A 288 -3.42 -6.00 -8.60
N LYS A 289 -4.56 -5.30 -8.51
CA LYS A 289 -5.83 -5.88 -8.06
C LYS A 289 -6.32 -6.98 -9.02
N GLU A 290 -6.23 -6.75 -10.33
CA GLU A 290 -6.59 -7.75 -11.35
C GLU A 290 -5.72 -9.00 -11.26
N LYS A 291 -4.41 -8.87 -11.02
CA LYS A 291 -3.51 -10.01 -10.79
C LYS A 291 -3.92 -10.82 -9.57
N MET A 292 -4.22 -10.13 -8.47
CA MET A 292 -4.73 -10.78 -7.25
C MET A 292 -6.06 -11.51 -7.51
N GLU A 293 -7.02 -10.85 -8.16
CA GLU A 293 -8.33 -11.43 -8.49
C GLU A 293 -8.19 -12.64 -9.41
N HIS A 294 -7.33 -12.56 -10.42
CA HIS A 294 -7.08 -13.65 -11.34
C HIS A 294 -6.57 -14.91 -10.61
N ILE A 295 -5.58 -14.74 -9.72
CA ILE A 295 -4.95 -15.84 -8.99
C ILE A 295 -5.92 -16.47 -7.98
N PHE A 296 -6.56 -15.66 -7.13
CA PHE A 296 -7.35 -16.17 -6.01
C PHE A 296 -8.80 -16.50 -6.36
N ILE A 297 -9.36 -15.88 -7.40
CA ILE A 297 -10.80 -15.94 -7.71
C ILE A 297 -11.03 -16.58 -9.07
N THR A 298 -10.51 -15.99 -10.15
CA THR A 298 -10.79 -16.46 -11.51
C THR A 298 -10.33 -17.90 -11.72
N ASN A 299 -9.12 -18.23 -11.27
CA ASN A 299 -8.56 -19.58 -11.42
C ASN A 299 -9.18 -20.63 -10.49
N THR A 300 -9.99 -20.24 -9.51
CA THR A 300 -10.48 -21.13 -8.44
C THR A 300 -11.99 -21.26 -8.42
N VAL A 301 -12.72 -20.44 -9.20
CA VAL A 301 -14.18 -20.39 -9.19
C VAL A 301 -14.84 -21.75 -9.39
N ASP A 302 -14.36 -22.55 -10.35
CA ASP A 302 -14.94 -23.85 -10.68
C ASP A 302 -14.76 -24.85 -9.53
N GLU A 303 -13.60 -24.83 -8.88
CA GLU A 303 -13.31 -25.69 -7.74
C GLU A 303 -14.14 -25.29 -6.51
N VAL A 304 -14.26 -23.98 -6.27
CA VAL A 304 -15.08 -23.46 -5.18
C VAL A 304 -16.55 -23.83 -5.42
N LEU A 305 -17.06 -23.73 -6.65
CA LEU A 305 -18.40 -24.17 -7.02
C LEU A 305 -18.60 -25.69 -6.85
N ALA A 306 -17.59 -26.50 -7.22
CA ALA A 306 -17.63 -27.95 -7.05
C ALA A 306 -17.69 -28.35 -5.57
N ASN A 307 -17.00 -27.61 -4.69
CA ASN A 307 -16.93 -27.87 -3.25
C ASN A 307 -17.87 -27.00 -2.40
N TYR A 308 -18.74 -26.21 -3.03
CA TYR A 308 -19.59 -25.23 -2.34
C TYR A 308 -20.46 -25.83 -1.25
N LYS A 309 -20.93 -27.08 -1.44
CA LYS A 309 -21.67 -27.83 -0.42
C LYS A 309 -20.89 -27.93 0.90
N THR A 310 -19.60 -28.26 0.84
CA THR A 310 -18.73 -28.36 2.01
C THR A 310 -18.59 -27.00 2.71
N VAL A 311 -18.42 -25.93 1.92
CA VAL A 311 -18.34 -24.56 2.43
C VAL A 311 -19.63 -24.17 3.15
N PHE A 312 -20.78 -24.39 2.50
CA PHE A 312 -22.10 -24.07 3.05
C PHE A 312 -22.36 -24.75 4.40
N TYR A 313 -22.07 -26.06 4.51
CA TYR A 313 -22.29 -26.80 5.76
C TYR A 313 -21.23 -26.55 6.84
N SER A 314 -20.06 -25.99 6.50
CA SER A 314 -19.05 -25.61 7.49
C SER A 314 -19.53 -24.51 8.45
N LYS A 315 -20.51 -23.71 8.04
CA LYS A 315 -20.98 -22.49 8.74
C LYS A 315 -19.86 -21.48 9.04
N SER A 316 -18.76 -21.53 8.30
CA SER A 316 -17.73 -20.50 8.41
C SER A 316 -18.24 -19.19 7.80
N ASN A 317 -18.52 -18.20 8.65
CA ASN A 317 -18.94 -16.88 8.21
C ASN A 317 -17.90 -16.24 7.29
N LEU A 318 -16.61 -16.41 7.62
CA LEU A 318 -15.50 -15.89 6.81
C LEU A 318 -15.47 -16.51 5.41
N ALA A 319 -15.65 -17.83 5.29
CA ALA A 319 -15.65 -18.50 4.00
C ALA A 319 -16.86 -18.08 3.15
N LEU A 320 -18.06 -17.99 3.75
CA LEU A 320 -19.27 -17.54 3.06
C LEU A 320 -19.19 -16.07 2.65
N SER A 321 -18.59 -15.21 3.48
CA SER A 321 -18.35 -13.81 3.15
C SER A 321 -17.33 -13.68 2.02
N CYS A 322 -16.35 -14.59 1.94
CA CYS A 322 -15.45 -14.68 0.80
C CYS A 322 -16.21 -14.93 -0.50
N ILE A 323 -17.16 -15.88 -0.50
CA ILE A 323 -17.97 -16.16 -1.69
C ILE A 323 -18.71 -14.89 -2.12
N GLN A 324 -19.40 -14.25 -1.17
CA GLN A 324 -20.22 -13.08 -1.45
C GLN A 324 -19.40 -11.89 -1.97
N MET A 325 -18.25 -11.60 -1.36
CA MET A 325 -17.44 -10.42 -1.71
C MET A 325 -16.54 -10.64 -2.92
N CYS A 326 -16.03 -11.86 -3.11
CA CYS A 326 -14.98 -12.13 -4.08
C CYS A 326 -15.49 -12.91 -5.29
N PHE A 327 -16.37 -13.90 -5.11
CA PHE A 327 -16.70 -14.87 -6.17
C PHE A 327 -17.94 -14.52 -6.99
N LEU A 328 -18.75 -13.56 -6.57
CA LEU A 328 -19.91 -13.10 -7.34
C LEU A 328 -19.50 -12.10 -8.44
N THR A 329 -18.53 -12.51 -9.28
CA THR A 329 -17.80 -11.65 -10.23
C THR A 329 -18.58 -11.29 -11.48
N ASN A 330 -19.52 -12.15 -11.91
CA ASN A 330 -20.38 -11.92 -13.06
C ASN A 330 -21.73 -12.60 -12.88
N GLU A 331 -22.68 -12.30 -13.77
CA GLU A 331 -24.06 -12.82 -13.69
C GLU A 331 -24.14 -14.35 -13.75
N ILE A 332 -23.30 -15.00 -14.56
CA ILE A 332 -23.31 -16.46 -14.74
C ILE A 332 -22.83 -17.16 -13.47
N VAL A 333 -21.67 -16.76 -12.95
CA VAL A 333 -21.09 -17.33 -11.73
C VAL A 333 -21.99 -17.03 -10.52
N THR A 334 -22.52 -15.81 -10.44
CA THR A 334 -23.47 -15.42 -9.40
C THR A 334 -24.68 -16.35 -9.42
N LYS A 335 -25.27 -16.58 -10.59
CA LYS A 335 -26.41 -17.47 -10.72
C LYS A 335 -26.08 -18.90 -10.26
N GLN A 336 -24.91 -19.44 -10.63
CA GLN A 336 -24.50 -20.79 -10.20
C GLN A 336 -24.40 -20.94 -8.68
N PHE A 337 -23.89 -19.92 -7.97
CA PHE A 337 -23.88 -19.93 -6.50
C PHE A 337 -25.29 -19.82 -5.91
N LEU A 338 -26.16 -18.99 -6.49
CA LEU A 338 -27.54 -18.84 -6.03
C LEU A 338 -28.35 -20.13 -6.24
N ASP A 339 -28.26 -20.75 -7.42
CA ASP A 339 -28.94 -22.01 -7.75
C ASP A 339 -28.49 -23.13 -6.78
N LYS A 340 -27.18 -23.26 -6.54
CA LYS A 340 -26.66 -24.22 -5.55
C LYS A 340 -27.09 -23.88 -4.12
N THR A 341 -27.24 -22.61 -3.78
CA THR A 341 -27.72 -22.20 -2.45
C THR A 341 -29.19 -22.55 -2.27
N GLU A 342 -30.01 -22.39 -3.31
CA GLU A 342 -31.40 -22.83 -3.32
C GLU A 342 -31.51 -24.34 -3.06
N GLU A 343 -30.73 -25.15 -3.79
CA GLU A 343 -30.68 -26.61 -3.61
C GLU A 343 -30.30 -27.00 -2.18
N LEU A 344 -29.30 -26.32 -1.60
CA LEU A 344 -28.81 -26.60 -0.26
C LEU A 344 -29.77 -26.12 0.84
N PHE A 345 -30.44 -24.99 0.63
CA PHE A 345 -31.53 -24.54 1.50
C PHE A 345 -32.66 -25.55 1.48
N LEU A 346 -33.16 -25.91 0.30
CA LEU A 346 -34.24 -26.89 0.16
C LEU A 346 -33.89 -28.19 0.87
N LYS A 347 -32.69 -28.73 0.62
CA LYS A 347 -32.22 -29.96 1.25
C LYS A 347 -32.17 -29.84 2.77
N LYS A 348 -31.56 -28.77 3.30
CA LYS A 348 -31.45 -28.58 4.76
C LYS A 348 -32.82 -28.39 5.42
N CYS A 349 -33.78 -27.77 4.72
CA CYS A 349 -35.18 -27.73 5.15
C CYS A 349 -35.78 -29.13 5.24
N THR A 350 -35.74 -29.89 4.15
CA THR A 350 -36.29 -31.26 4.08
C THR A 350 -35.65 -32.18 5.11
N ASP A 351 -34.33 -32.15 5.28
CA ASP A 351 -33.61 -32.96 6.26
C ASP A 351 -34.06 -32.63 7.70
N HIS A 352 -34.19 -31.34 8.04
CA HIS A 352 -34.63 -30.91 9.38
C HIS A 352 -36.09 -31.27 9.68
N ILE A 353 -36.96 -31.19 8.68
CA ILE A 353 -38.35 -31.64 8.78
C ILE A 353 -38.39 -33.15 9.03
N ASN A 354 -37.71 -33.93 8.19
CA ASN A 354 -37.69 -35.40 8.30
C ASN A 354 -37.12 -35.87 9.65
N GLU A 355 -36.10 -35.20 10.17
CA GLU A 355 -35.55 -35.45 11.51
C GLU A 355 -36.58 -35.16 12.62
N ALA A 356 -37.31 -34.05 12.52
CA ALA A 356 -38.36 -33.74 13.49
C ALA A 356 -39.49 -34.79 13.48
N LEU A 357 -39.91 -35.23 12.29
CA LEU A 357 -40.96 -36.24 12.11
C LEU A 357 -40.57 -37.62 12.62
N THR A 358 -39.31 -38.02 12.42
CA THR A 358 -38.80 -39.30 12.95
C THR A 358 -38.64 -39.29 14.46
N THR A 359 -38.39 -38.11 15.06
CA THR A 359 -38.16 -37.97 16.51
C THR A 359 -39.47 -37.85 17.29
N ASN A 360 -40.49 -37.23 16.71
CA ASN A 360 -41.81 -37.09 17.34
C ASN A 360 -42.91 -37.00 16.27
N LEU A 361 -43.54 -38.15 15.98
CA LEU A 361 -44.62 -38.27 14.99
C LEU A 361 -45.83 -37.39 15.33
N ASP A 362 -46.06 -37.07 16.61
CA ASP A 362 -47.19 -36.24 17.04
C ASP A 362 -46.99 -34.74 16.73
N ILE A 363 -45.81 -34.31 16.26
CA ILE A 363 -45.55 -32.93 15.82
C ILE A 363 -46.52 -32.52 14.72
N LEU A 364 -46.87 -33.44 13.83
CA LEU A 364 -47.79 -33.18 12.71
C LEU A 364 -49.20 -32.77 13.17
N ASN A 365 -49.61 -33.23 14.36
CA ASN A 365 -50.93 -32.93 14.93
C ASN A 365 -50.93 -31.66 15.79
N ASN A 366 -49.80 -30.94 15.88
CA ASN A 366 -49.65 -29.75 16.70
C ASN A 366 -49.16 -28.56 15.87
N SER A 367 -50.10 -27.69 15.50
CA SER A 367 -49.85 -26.47 14.72
C SER A 367 -48.78 -25.55 15.35
N ASP A 368 -48.75 -25.45 16.68
CA ASP A 368 -47.73 -24.64 17.38
C ASP A 368 -46.34 -25.29 17.27
N ALA A 369 -46.26 -26.63 17.28
CA ALA A 369 -45.01 -27.35 17.12
C ALA A 369 -44.44 -27.19 15.70
N ILE A 370 -45.30 -27.28 14.67
CA ILE A 370 -44.92 -27.03 13.26
C ILE A 370 -44.45 -25.58 13.08
N SER A 371 -45.20 -24.62 13.62
CA SER A 371 -44.87 -23.19 13.53
C SER A 371 -43.51 -22.88 14.17
N ASN A 372 -43.24 -23.46 15.35
CA ASN A 372 -41.95 -23.32 16.03
C ASN A 372 -40.80 -24.00 15.28
N LEU A 373 -41.02 -25.14 14.63
CA LEU A 373 -40.02 -25.81 13.79
C LEU A 373 -39.63 -24.94 12.59
N LEU A 374 -40.63 -24.40 11.88
CA LEU A 374 -40.41 -23.52 10.74
C LEU A 374 -39.73 -22.21 11.13
N LEU A 375 -40.08 -21.64 12.29
CA LEU A 375 -39.45 -20.43 12.81
C LEU A 375 -37.97 -20.65 13.12
N LYS A 376 -37.62 -21.73 13.82
CA LYS A 376 -36.21 -22.08 14.12
C LYS A 376 -35.38 -22.33 12.86
N LEU A 377 -35.98 -22.98 11.87
CA LEU A 377 -35.35 -23.21 10.59
C LEU A 377 -35.09 -21.88 9.86
N TYR A 378 -36.09 -21.00 9.81
CA TYR A 378 -35.94 -19.65 9.25
C TYR A 378 -34.82 -18.88 9.95
N GLU A 379 -34.84 -18.82 11.29
CA GLU A 379 -33.82 -18.14 12.09
C GLU A 379 -32.41 -18.68 11.81
N SER A 380 -32.25 -20.00 11.70
CA SER A 380 -30.94 -20.60 11.38
C SER A 380 -30.43 -20.25 9.98
N MET A 381 -31.32 -20.11 9.00
CA MET A 381 -30.93 -19.73 7.64
C MET A 381 -30.70 -18.22 7.54
N GLU A 382 -31.50 -17.44 8.25
CA GLU A 382 -31.34 -15.99 8.35
C GLU A 382 -30.01 -15.61 8.98
N ASP A 383 -29.63 -16.28 10.08
CA ASP A 383 -28.33 -16.07 10.72
C ASP A 383 -27.17 -16.32 9.75
N LEU A 384 -27.28 -17.34 8.90
CA LEU A 384 -26.29 -17.66 7.86
C LEU A 384 -26.25 -16.59 6.75
N ILE A 385 -27.40 -16.00 6.40
CA ILE A 385 -27.45 -14.89 5.44
C ILE A 385 -26.85 -13.61 6.03
N VAL A 386 -27.19 -13.28 7.27
CA VAL A 386 -26.71 -12.08 7.95
C VAL A 386 -25.21 -12.17 8.19
N ASN A 387 -24.73 -13.25 8.80
CA ASN A 387 -23.33 -13.35 9.22
C ASN A 387 -22.42 -13.93 8.14
N GLY A 388 -22.91 -14.88 7.34
CA GLY A 388 -22.14 -15.52 6.28
C GLY A 388 -22.16 -14.71 4.99
N PHE A 389 -23.35 -14.41 4.48
CA PHE A 389 -23.52 -13.66 3.22
C PHE A 389 -23.69 -12.15 3.41
N LEU A 390 -23.38 -11.61 4.59
CA LEU A 390 -23.37 -10.17 4.86
C LEU A 390 -24.69 -9.46 4.49
N SER A 391 -25.82 -10.12 4.77
CA SER A 391 -27.17 -9.65 4.45
C SER A 391 -27.42 -9.39 2.95
N ASP A 392 -26.71 -10.09 2.06
CA ASP A 392 -26.89 -9.95 0.62
C ASP A 392 -28.30 -10.37 0.19
N TRP A 393 -29.01 -9.42 -0.42
CA TRP A 393 -30.43 -9.54 -0.76
C TRP A 393 -30.71 -10.69 -1.74
N ARG A 394 -29.72 -11.11 -2.54
CA ARG A 394 -29.89 -12.21 -3.51
C ARG A 394 -30.10 -13.52 -2.79
N PHE A 395 -29.29 -13.82 -1.77
CA PHE A 395 -29.45 -15.01 -0.95
C PHE A 395 -30.70 -14.95 -0.08
N LYS A 396 -31.08 -13.76 0.40
CA LYS A 396 -32.36 -13.54 1.09
C LYS A 396 -33.56 -13.84 0.20
N LYS A 397 -33.51 -13.41 -1.07
CA LYS A 397 -34.55 -13.72 -2.06
C LYS A 397 -34.65 -15.23 -2.28
N VAL A 398 -33.51 -15.91 -2.47
CA VAL A 398 -33.47 -17.37 -2.61
C VAL A 398 -34.11 -18.06 -1.40
N LEU A 399 -33.75 -17.69 -0.16
CA LEU A 399 -34.37 -18.27 1.03
C LEU A 399 -35.90 -18.10 1.05
N ASN A 400 -36.38 -16.87 0.77
CA ASN A 400 -37.81 -16.59 0.76
C ASN A 400 -38.55 -17.40 -0.32
N GLU A 401 -37.96 -17.55 -1.51
CA GLU A 401 -38.52 -18.35 -2.60
C GLU A 401 -38.50 -19.85 -2.26
N THR A 402 -37.41 -20.36 -1.69
CA THR A 402 -37.32 -21.75 -1.23
C THR A 402 -38.38 -22.07 -0.18
N LEU A 403 -38.54 -21.22 0.85
CA LEU A 403 -39.53 -21.43 1.90
C LEU A 403 -40.95 -21.35 1.34
N LYS A 404 -41.23 -20.37 0.46
CA LYS A 404 -42.50 -20.26 -0.23
C LYS A 404 -42.80 -21.53 -1.04
N ASN A 405 -41.82 -22.08 -1.75
CA ASN A 405 -41.96 -23.31 -2.53
C ASN A 405 -42.22 -24.52 -1.63
N ILE A 406 -41.54 -24.65 -0.48
CA ILE A 406 -41.78 -25.72 0.50
C ILE A 406 -43.20 -25.64 1.05
N LEU A 407 -43.65 -24.43 1.42
CA LEU A 407 -44.99 -24.20 1.94
C LEU A 407 -46.08 -24.43 0.88
N MET A 408 -45.83 -24.12 -0.40
CA MET A 408 -46.80 -24.34 -1.48
C MET A 408 -46.82 -25.77 -2.02
N ASN A 409 -45.67 -26.44 -2.11
CA ASN A 409 -45.55 -27.79 -2.65
C ASN A 409 -45.96 -28.87 -1.63
N ASN A 410 -46.37 -28.50 -0.42
CA ASN A 410 -47.23 -29.28 0.46
C ASN A 410 -46.77 -30.70 0.84
N GLU A 411 -45.51 -31.10 0.71
CA GLU A 411 -45.07 -32.38 1.32
C GLU A 411 -45.20 -32.35 2.86
N LEU A 412 -45.04 -31.17 3.48
CA LEU A 412 -45.21 -30.97 4.93
C LEU A 412 -46.67 -30.96 5.41
N LEU A 413 -47.59 -30.41 4.61
CA LEU A 413 -49.03 -30.36 4.91
C LEU A 413 -49.75 -31.64 4.46
N ASN A 414 -49.21 -32.38 3.48
CA ASN A 414 -49.71 -33.71 3.11
C ASN A 414 -49.31 -34.81 4.14
N LEU A 415 -48.40 -34.50 5.08
CA LEU A 415 -48.06 -35.39 6.20
C LEU A 415 -49.05 -35.24 7.37
N VAL A 416 -49.76 -34.11 7.45
CA VAL A 416 -50.92 -33.94 8.33
C VAL A 416 -52.12 -34.47 7.54
N GLY A 417 -52.38 -35.77 7.66
CA GLY A 417 -53.38 -36.46 6.85
C GLY A 417 -54.75 -35.78 6.86
N ASP A 418 -55.47 -35.99 5.76
CA ASP A 418 -56.89 -35.70 5.56
C ASP A 418 -57.77 -36.23 6.72
N ASP A 419 -57.94 -35.44 7.78
CA ASP A 419 -59.07 -35.51 8.73
C ASP A 419 -59.40 -34.11 9.31
#